data_AF-A0A1B3M0D0-F1
#
_entry.id   AF-A0A1B3M0D0-F1
#
_cell.length_a   1.000
_cell.length_b   1.000
_cell.length_c   1.000
_cell.angle_alpha   90.00
_cell.angle_beta   90.00
_cell.angle_gamma   90.00
#
_symmetry.space_group_name_H-M   'P 1'
#
loop_
_entity.id
_entity.type
_entity.pdbx_description
1 polymer ?
#
loop_
_entity_poly.entity_id
_entity_poly.type
_entity_poly.pdbx_seq_one_letter_code
_entity_poly.pdbx_strand_id
1 'polypeptide(L)'
;MRFPRYQELFRGLSLQLKGLQRDSKELGPLHALQRQLIRAVLSVERRVLRLKRARHRLTRMKAKSRLPKERAVAVKALTAAIDDRVDDLHQIMFLLRCFGDGIAFTYQSKYALKHLMFDEKYQAKQQPGFMTGKKGFAREYRVLCSGIRAGVPVLLADITNIIRHGDVCAMGGPDPLPIEVKSSRTKRERPQRQISQLQALADFYGNDRAENFRGAPNVRRTELLVEEATFEGVMNDCIRQAMLNGTAMAEPETGLWYVAVHVARLEPGRETAVLDELLLPFLGKGRLVVHPTPDSTWWHMLPFTLTLDTGNTLAFIQREVLIFVVVDVMHAKELFRQAGVHAVALFDGTWAFQISQDAEDFSAGVFRVSEQHFLRVTHDFLSLRWFVEENAAFLSASLEKFFPHAEPGIEGEVAGRFMFDEAQMAEWRSVRDVWDREDEAMPSEEDGRGRPGTTR
;
A
#
# COMPACT_ATOMS: atom_id res chain seq x y z
N MET A 1 10.70 -0.56 -22.57
CA MET A 1 11.52 -0.51 -21.33
C MET A 1 11.62 0.91 -20.77
N ARG A 2 11.12 1.14 -19.55
CA ARG A 2 11.14 2.45 -18.88
C ARG A 2 12.52 2.86 -18.32
N PHE A 3 13.24 1.93 -17.69
CA PHE A 3 14.51 2.18 -16.99
C PHE A 3 15.62 1.20 -17.43
N PRO A 4 16.06 1.21 -18.70
CA PRO A 4 17.00 0.22 -19.24
C PRO A 4 18.36 0.21 -18.50
N ARG A 5 18.84 1.37 -18.04
CA ARG A 5 20.12 1.49 -17.29
C ARG A 5 20.11 0.83 -15.91
N TYR A 6 18.95 0.42 -15.40
CA TYR A 6 18.77 -0.15 -14.07
C TYR A 6 18.34 -1.62 -14.09
N GLN A 7 18.16 -2.21 -15.28
CA GLN A 7 17.66 -3.57 -15.45
C GLN A 7 18.52 -4.61 -14.71
N GLU A 8 19.83 -4.60 -14.95
CA GLU A 8 20.76 -5.53 -14.28
C GLU A 8 20.83 -5.31 -12.76
N LEU A 9 20.71 -4.06 -12.31
CA LEU A 9 20.66 -3.76 -10.88
C LEU A 9 19.39 -4.36 -10.25
N PHE A 10 18.21 -4.10 -10.83
CA PHE A 10 16.95 -4.65 -10.33
C PHE A 10 16.94 -6.18 -10.38
N ARG A 11 17.54 -6.79 -11.41
CA ARG A 11 17.67 -8.24 -11.52
C ARG A 11 18.51 -8.79 -10.38
N GLY A 12 19.69 -8.21 -10.14
CA GLY A 12 20.58 -8.61 -9.06
C GLY A 12 19.93 -8.46 -7.68
N LEU A 13 19.23 -7.35 -7.43
CA LEU A 13 18.49 -7.11 -6.19
C LEU A 13 17.36 -8.13 -6.00
N SER A 14 16.59 -8.44 -7.05
CA SER A 14 15.52 -9.44 -6.99
C SER A 14 16.06 -10.82 -6.67
N LEU A 15 17.12 -11.28 -7.36
CA LEU A 15 17.73 -12.58 -7.10
C LEU A 15 18.27 -12.70 -5.67
N GLN A 16 18.94 -11.67 -5.17
CA GLN A 16 19.43 -11.62 -3.79
C GLN A 16 18.29 -11.66 -2.78
N LEU A 17 17.21 -10.93 -3.03
CA LEU A 17 16.03 -10.91 -2.16
C LEU A 17 15.33 -12.28 -2.13
N LYS A 18 15.13 -12.92 -3.29
CA LYS A 18 14.59 -14.29 -3.35
C LYS A 18 15.51 -15.30 -2.65
N GLY A 19 16.83 -15.11 -2.74
CA GLY A 19 17.80 -15.88 -1.96
C GLY A 19 17.62 -15.70 -0.45
N LEU A 20 17.46 -14.45 0.00
CA LEU A 20 17.22 -14.12 1.40
C LEU A 20 15.91 -14.70 1.93
N GLN A 21 14.84 -14.73 1.13
CA GLN A 21 13.57 -15.34 1.52
C GLN A 21 13.69 -16.85 1.77
N ARG A 22 14.54 -17.54 1.00
CA ARG A 22 14.74 -18.99 1.16
C ARG A 22 15.52 -19.35 2.42
N ASP A 23 16.43 -18.48 2.84
CA ASP A 23 17.21 -18.65 4.05
C ASP A 23 17.37 -17.31 4.79
N SER A 24 16.33 -16.97 5.56
CA SER A 24 16.27 -15.70 6.30
C SER A 24 17.14 -15.69 7.56
N LYS A 25 17.60 -16.87 8.03
CA LYS A 25 18.44 -17.00 9.23
C LYS A 25 19.88 -16.55 8.97
N GLU A 26 20.34 -16.69 7.72
CA GLU A 26 21.64 -16.20 7.30
C GLU A 26 21.64 -14.67 7.10
N LEU A 27 22.27 -13.95 8.03
CA LEU A 27 22.27 -12.48 8.01
C LEU A 27 23.38 -11.88 7.11
N GLY A 28 24.30 -12.70 6.59
CA GLY A 28 25.31 -12.28 5.62
C GLY A 28 24.68 -11.77 4.31
N PRO A 29 23.79 -12.56 3.67
CA PRO A 29 22.97 -12.11 2.54
C PRO A 29 22.17 -10.83 2.81
N LEU A 30 21.54 -10.71 3.99
CA LEU A 30 20.84 -9.50 4.42
C LEU A 30 21.75 -8.27 4.38
N HIS A 31 22.95 -8.37 4.98
CA HIS A 31 23.90 -7.26 5.00
C HIS A 31 24.38 -6.88 3.60
N ALA A 32 24.66 -7.88 2.76
CA ALA A 32 25.13 -7.68 1.39
C ALA A 32 24.10 -6.95 0.52
N LEU A 33 22.83 -7.40 0.58
CA LEU A 33 21.71 -6.80 -0.14
C LEU A 33 21.48 -5.34 0.30
N GLN A 34 21.43 -5.08 1.61
CA GLN A 34 21.29 -3.70 2.12
C GLN A 34 22.43 -2.81 1.67
N ARG A 35 23.68 -3.29 1.69
CA ARG A 35 24.84 -2.52 1.21
C ARG A 35 24.71 -2.16 -0.27
N GLN A 36 24.19 -3.06 -1.10
CA GLN A 36 23.94 -2.81 -2.51
C GLN A 36 22.83 -1.76 -2.69
N LEU A 37 21.72 -1.87 -1.95
CA LEU A 37 20.62 -0.90 -1.95
C LEU A 37 21.09 0.50 -1.54
N ILE A 38 21.81 0.62 -0.42
CA ILE A 38 22.38 1.89 0.06
C ILE A 38 23.22 2.55 -1.05
N ARG A 39 24.14 1.80 -1.67
CA ARG A 39 24.99 2.33 -2.75
C ARG A 39 24.17 2.80 -3.96
N ALA A 40 23.15 2.03 -4.33
CA ALA A 40 22.25 2.37 -5.42
C ALA A 40 21.46 3.66 -5.13
N VAL A 41 20.80 3.74 -3.97
CA VAL A 41 20.03 4.93 -3.56
C VAL A 41 20.94 6.16 -3.51
N LEU A 42 22.11 6.08 -2.86
CA LEU A 42 23.08 7.18 -2.81
C LEU A 42 23.58 7.62 -4.21
N SER A 43 23.69 6.69 -5.15
CA SER A 43 24.04 7.01 -6.54
C SER A 43 22.94 7.82 -7.22
N VAL A 44 21.68 7.44 -7.01
CA VAL A 44 20.51 8.13 -7.57
C VAL A 44 20.32 9.50 -6.93
N GLU A 45 20.40 9.62 -5.60
CA GLU A 45 20.33 10.90 -4.88
C GLU A 45 21.37 11.91 -5.39
N ARG A 46 22.62 11.48 -5.56
CA ARG A 46 23.69 12.33 -6.11
C ARG A 46 23.36 12.81 -7.53
N ARG A 47 22.66 12.02 -8.34
CA ARG A 47 22.18 12.45 -9.67
C ARG A 47 21.07 13.49 -9.54
N VAL A 48 20.09 13.29 -8.66
CA VAL A 48 19.03 14.27 -8.39
C VAL A 48 19.63 15.60 -7.92
N LEU A 49 20.57 15.58 -6.97
CA LEU A 49 21.23 16.79 -6.48
C LEU A 49 21.98 17.54 -7.60
N ARG A 50 22.68 16.82 -8.48
CA ARG A 50 23.37 17.44 -9.63
C ARG A 50 22.40 18.09 -10.60
N LEU A 51 21.29 17.42 -10.91
CA LEU A 51 20.24 17.94 -11.79
C LEU A 51 19.53 19.15 -11.19
N LYS A 52 19.15 19.11 -9.90
CA LYS A 52 18.56 20.25 -9.20
C LYS A 52 19.50 21.47 -9.18
N ARG A 53 20.82 21.27 -9.02
CA ARG A 53 21.81 22.35 -9.14
C ARG A 53 21.89 22.91 -10.57
N ALA A 54 21.85 22.04 -11.59
CA ALA A 54 21.85 22.47 -12.99
C ALA A 54 20.59 23.28 -13.33
N ARG A 55 19.43 22.80 -12.91
CA ARG A 55 18.14 23.51 -13.00
C ARG A 55 18.23 24.91 -12.41
N HIS A 56 18.71 25.02 -11.17
CA HIS A 56 18.85 26.31 -10.48
C HIS A 56 19.74 27.30 -11.24
N ARG A 57 20.84 26.82 -11.85
CA ARG A 57 21.69 27.68 -12.69
C ARG A 57 20.95 28.19 -13.92
N LEU A 58 20.21 27.31 -14.61
CA LEU A 58 19.40 27.68 -15.78
C LEU A 58 18.31 28.69 -15.44
N THR A 59 17.60 28.48 -14.32
CA THR A 59 16.59 29.43 -13.83
C THR A 59 17.21 30.79 -13.51
N ARG A 60 18.39 30.82 -12.87
CA ARG A 60 19.12 32.08 -12.61
C ARG A 60 19.58 32.78 -13.89
N MET A 61 20.05 32.04 -14.90
CA MET A 61 20.43 32.62 -16.20
C MET A 61 19.23 33.29 -16.87
N LYS A 62 18.05 32.68 -16.81
CA LYS A 62 16.81 33.27 -17.33
C LYS A 62 16.40 34.53 -16.59
N ALA A 63 16.59 34.59 -15.27
CA ALA A 63 16.22 35.74 -14.44
C ALA A 63 17.17 36.94 -14.59
N LYS A 64 18.48 36.69 -14.79
CA LYS A 64 19.51 37.74 -14.82
C LYS A 64 19.82 38.27 -16.23
N SER A 65 19.48 37.52 -17.27
CA SER A 65 19.86 37.86 -18.64
C SER A 65 18.60 38.06 -19.49
N ARG A 66 18.53 39.17 -20.24
CA ARG A 66 17.61 39.31 -21.38
C ARG A 66 18.07 38.37 -22.50
N LEU A 67 17.86 37.07 -22.28
CA LEU A 67 18.24 36.04 -23.24
C LEU A 67 17.48 36.27 -24.56
N PRO A 68 18.15 36.13 -25.72
CA PRO A 68 17.47 36.07 -27.01
C PRO A 68 16.37 34.99 -26.98
N LYS A 69 15.27 35.23 -27.71
CA LYS A 69 14.07 34.37 -27.72
C LYS A 69 14.40 32.88 -27.88
N GLU A 70 15.27 32.55 -28.83
CA GLU A 70 15.72 31.17 -29.10
C GLU A 70 16.40 30.53 -27.88
N ARG A 71 17.33 31.25 -27.23
CA ARG A 71 18.00 30.76 -26.01
C ARG A 71 17.03 30.62 -24.85
N ALA A 72 16.03 31.51 -24.73
CA ALA A 72 15.00 31.39 -23.70
C ALA A 72 14.12 30.15 -23.91
N VAL A 73 13.76 29.82 -25.16
CA VAL A 73 13.03 28.59 -25.51
C VAL A 73 13.86 27.34 -25.18
N ALA A 74 15.13 27.31 -25.59
CA ALA A 74 16.02 26.18 -25.30
C ALA A 74 16.21 25.96 -23.79
N VAL A 75 16.37 27.03 -23.01
CA VAL A 75 16.46 26.95 -21.53
C VAL A 75 15.17 26.42 -20.91
N LYS A 76 14.00 26.82 -21.43
CA LYS A 76 12.71 26.30 -20.95
C LYS A 76 12.59 24.79 -21.22
N ALA A 77 12.90 24.35 -22.44
CA ALA A 77 12.86 22.94 -22.82
C ALA A 77 13.84 22.10 -21.96
N LEU A 78 15.07 22.58 -21.77
CA LEU A 78 16.05 21.89 -20.92
C LEU A 78 15.63 21.84 -19.45
N THR A 79 14.98 22.88 -18.94
CA THR A 79 14.45 22.88 -17.56
C THR A 79 13.35 21.83 -17.40
N ALA A 80 12.42 21.74 -18.35
CA ALA A 80 11.38 20.72 -18.35
C ALA A 80 11.98 19.30 -18.42
N ALA A 81 12.92 19.06 -19.33
CA ALA A 81 13.60 17.77 -19.44
C ALA A 81 14.40 17.39 -18.16
N ILE A 82 14.93 18.39 -17.43
CA ILE A 82 15.55 18.15 -16.12
C ILE A 82 14.50 17.76 -15.07
N ASP A 83 13.34 18.41 -15.07
CA ASP A 83 12.25 18.13 -14.13
C ASP A 83 11.71 16.71 -14.36
N ASP A 84 11.40 16.34 -15.60
CA ASP A 84 11.00 14.97 -15.97
C ASP A 84 12.04 13.93 -15.53
N ARG A 85 13.33 14.25 -15.73
CA ARG A 85 14.41 13.36 -15.34
C ARG A 85 14.60 13.26 -13.83
N VAL A 86 14.26 14.29 -13.07
CA VAL A 86 14.26 14.25 -11.61
C VAL A 86 13.13 13.35 -11.11
N ASP A 87 11.95 13.41 -11.74
CA ASP A 87 10.81 12.57 -11.38
C ASP A 87 11.07 11.08 -11.68
N ASP A 88 11.67 10.77 -12.83
CA ASP A 88 12.21 9.44 -13.13
C ASP A 88 13.14 8.91 -12.02
N LEU A 89 14.02 9.76 -11.51
CA LEU A 89 14.98 9.37 -10.48
C LEU A 89 14.30 9.20 -9.11
N HIS A 90 13.27 9.98 -8.80
CA HIS A 90 12.43 9.76 -7.62
C HIS A 90 11.71 8.40 -7.73
N GLN A 91 11.16 8.08 -8.90
CA GLN A 91 10.55 6.78 -9.15
C GLN A 91 11.56 5.64 -8.98
N ILE A 92 12.78 5.77 -9.52
CA ILE A 92 13.83 4.76 -9.32
C ILE A 92 14.17 4.60 -7.83
N MET A 93 14.21 5.68 -7.04
CA MET A 93 14.44 5.56 -5.59
C MET A 93 13.28 4.85 -4.89
N PHE A 94 12.03 5.14 -5.27
CA PHE A 94 10.87 4.41 -4.77
C PHE A 94 10.98 2.90 -5.06
N LEU A 95 11.30 2.54 -6.31
CA LEU A 95 11.47 1.14 -6.73
C LEU A 95 12.63 0.44 -6.00
N LEU A 96 13.76 1.12 -5.80
CA LEU A 96 14.86 0.59 -4.99
C LEU A 96 14.41 0.32 -3.55
N ARG A 97 13.58 1.20 -2.98
CA ARG A 97 13.01 1.02 -1.65
C ARG A 97 11.98 -0.10 -1.58
N CYS A 98 11.29 -0.46 -2.67
CA CYS A 98 10.43 -1.64 -2.71
C CYS A 98 11.22 -2.95 -2.49
N PHE A 99 12.50 -3.01 -2.85
CA PHE A 99 13.36 -4.14 -2.48
C PHE A 99 13.71 -4.10 -0.99
N GLY A 100 13.89 -2.92 -0.40
CA GLY A 100 14.04 -2.76 1.05
C GLY A 100 12.77 -3.13 1.81
N ASP A 101 11.59 -2.81 1.28
CA ASP A 101 10.31 -3.31 1.79
C ASP A 101 10.32 -4.84 1.75
N GLY A 102 10.70 -5.45 0.62
CA GLY A 102 10.82 -6.91 0.55
C GLY A 102 11.73 -7.53 1.62
N ILE A 103 12.82 -6.85 2.02
CA ILE A 103 13.63 -7.27 3.18
C ILE A 103 12.79 -7.21 4.46
N ALA A 104 12.11 -6.10 4.73
CA ALA A 104 11.29 -5.96 5.94
C ALA A 104 10.24 -7.07 6.06
N PHE A 105 9.49 -7.30 4.98
CA PHE A 105 8.44 -8.32 4.90
C PHE A 105 8.97 -9.77 4.93
N THR A 106 10.27 -9.99 4.72
CA THR A 106 10.89 -11.32 4.93
C THR A 106 10.99 -11.68 6.41
N TYR A 107 11.09 -10.68 7.29
CA TYR A 107 11.32 -10.88 8.73
C TYR A 107 10.10 -10.57 9.60
N GLN A 108 9.12 -9.83 9.08
CA GLN A 108 8.03 -9.27 9.87
C GLN A 108 6.71 -9.35 9.13
N SER A 109 5.63 -9.56 9.88
CA SER A 109 4.28 -9.64 9.34
C SER A 109 3.86 -8.33 8.66
N LYS A 110 3.15 -8.46 7.53
CA LYS A 110 2.52 -7.33 6.81
C LYS A 110 1.58 -6.53 7.72
N TYR A 111 0.94 -7.20 8.67
CA TYR A 111 0.02 -6.57 9.63
C TYR A 111 0.75 -5.75 10.70
N ALA A 112 1.94 -6.16 11.13
CA ALA A 112 2.75 -5.40 12.06
C ALA A 112 3.44 -4.22 11.36
N LEU A 113 4.05 -4.46 10.19
CA LEU A 113 4.80 -3.46 9.44
C LEU A 113 3.95 -2.26 8.97
N LYS A 114 2.67 -2.47 8.64
CA LYS A 114 1.78 -1.37 8.20
C LYS A 114 1.76 -0.22 9.21
N HIS A 115 1.88 -0.54 10.49
CA HIS A 115 1.88 0.48 11.53
C HIS A 115 3.12 1.37 11.43
N LEU A 116 4.26 0.91 10.93
CA LEU A 116 5.44 1.76 10.79
C LEU A 116 5.36 2.81 9.66
N MET A 117 4.29 2.81 8.86
CA MET A 117 4.10 3.76 7.77
C MET A 117 3.35 5.03 8.19
N PHE A 118 2.40 4.94 9.11
CA PHE A 118 1.49 6.06 9.44
C PHE A 118 1.92 6.86 10.66
N ASP A 119 1.46 8.11 10.73
CA ASP A 119 1.62 9.01 11.87
C ASP A 119 0.51 8.84 12.92
N GLU A 120 0.48 9.75 13.88
CA GLU A 120 -0.50 9.80 14.97
C GLU A 120 -1.94 10.14 14.53
N LYS A 121 -2.17 10.48 13.25
CA LYS A 121 -3.48 10.73 12.66
C LYS A 121 -3.85 9.70 11.59
N TYR A 122 -3.14 8.57 11.59
CA TYR A 122 -3.27 7.51 10.59
C TYR A 122 -2.99 7.99 9.15
N GLN A 123 -2.23 9.07 8.99
CA GLN A 123 -1.79 9.57 7.70
C GLN A 123 -0.41 9.01 7.37
N ALA A 124 -0.16 8.68 6.10
CA ALA A 124 1.12 8.16 5.69
C ALA A 124 2.24 9.20 5.96
N LYS A 125 3.26 8.83 6.75
CA LYS A 125 4.39 9.72 7.03
C LYS A 125 5.12 10.09 5.76
N GLN A 126 5.77 11.26 5.72
CA GLN A 126 6.58 11.63 4.57
C GLN A 126 7.66 10.58 4.29
N GLN A 127 7.98 10.40 3.00
CA GLN A 127 9.04 9.48 2.59
C GLN A 127 10.40 9.87 3.20
N PRO A 128 11.31 8.90 3.39
CA PRO A 128 12.66 9.20 3.85
C PRO A 128 13.37 10.22 2.95
N GLY A 129 13.99 11.21 3.60
CA GLY A 129 14.83 12.21 2.94
C GLY A 129 16.14 11.64 2.41
N PHE A 130 17.00 12.49 1.83
CA PHE A 130 18.27 12.03 1.25
C PHE A 130 19.27 11.57 2.31
N MET A 131 19.85 10.39 2.14
CA MET A 131 20.99 9.91 2.94
C MET A 131 22.27 10.70 2.63
N THR A 132 22.42 11.18 1.40
CA THR A 132 23.61 11.91 0.94
C THR A 132 23.86 13.17 1.77
N GLY A 133 25.02 13.23 2.42
CA GLY A 133 25.45 14.38 3.22
C GLY A 133 24.94 14.39 4.66
N LYS A 134 24.18 13.37 5.10
CA LYS A 134 23.80 13.20 6.50
C LYS A 134 25.03 12.79 7.33
N LYS A 135 25.43 13.63 8.30
CA LYS A 135 26.49 13.30 9.27
C LYS A 135 26.12 12.11 10.18
N GLY A 136 24.82 11.85 10.36
CA GLY A 136 24.27 10.78 11.22
C GLY A 136 24.41 9.37 10.64
N PHE A 137 24.45 9.24 9.31
CA PHE A 137 24.40 7.95 8.61
C PHE A 137 25.47 6.96 9.07
N ALA A 138 26.70 7.42 9.34
CA ALA A 138 27.79 6.53 9.77
C ALA A 138 27.55 5.92 11.16
N ARG A 139 26.69 6.51 12.00
CA ARG A 139 26.28 5.94 13.29
C ARG A 139 25.15 4.94 13.08
N GLU A 140 24.14 5.30 12.29
CA GLU A 140 23.03 4.41 11.91
C GLU A 140 23.56 3.11 11.29
N TYR A 141 24.49 3.22 10.34
CA TYR A 141 25.14 2.07 9.72
C TYR A 141 25.98 1.22 10.69
N ARG A 142 26.56 1.83 11.73
CA ARG A 142 27.27 1.08 12.78
C ARG A 142 26.31 0.30 13.67
N VAL A 143 25.15 0.85 13.97
CA VAL A 143 24.09 0.14 14.72
C VAL A 143 23.62 -1.07 13.90
N LEU A 144 23.31 -0.87 12.61
CA LEU A 144 23.01 -1.94 11.66
C LEU A 144 24.05 -3.07 11.71
N CYS A 145 25.33 -2.75 11.50
CA CYS A 145 26.41 -3.73 11.52
C CYS A 145 26.61 -4.41 12.87
N SER A 146 26.26 -3.75 13.98
CA SER A 146 26.39 -4.34 15.31
C SER A 146 25.25 -5.30 15.61
N GLY A 147 24.01 -4.98 15.23
CA GLY A 147 22.88 -5.88 15.35
C GLY A 147 23.04 -7.15 14.52
N ILE A 148 23.44 -7.01 13.25
CA ILE A 148 23.69 -8.17 12.37
C ILE A 148 24.77 -9.09 12.95
N ARG A 149 25.87 -8.53 13.47
CA ARG A 149 26.93 -9.32 14.13
C ARG A 149 26.46 -10.00 15.42
N ALA A 150 25.44 -9.46 16.07
CA ALA A 150 24.81 -10.04 17.24
C ALA A 150 23.72 -11.07 16.90
N GLY A 151 23.56 -11.44 15.62
CA GLY A 151 22.54 -12.41 15.20
C GLY A 151 21.13 -11.83 15.10
N VAL A 152 20.98 -10.51 15.14
CA VAL A 152 19.68 -9.84 15.00
C VAL A 152 19.52 -9.28 13.59
N PRO A 153 18.47 -9.63 12.83
CA PRO A 153 18.19 -8.98 11.57
C PRO A 153 17.83 -7.50 11.83
N VAL A 154 18.63 -6.60 11.26
CA VAL A 154 18.43 -5.15 11.37
C VAL A 154 18.38 -4.54 9.98
N LEU A 155 17.47 -3.59 9.76
CA LEU A 155 17.25 -2.90 8.50
C LEU A 155 17.36 -1.38 8.68
N LEU A 156 18.00 -0.67 7.74
CA LEU A 156 17.95 0.80 7.72
C LEU A 156 16.58 1.27 7.23
N ALA A 157 15.95 2.20 7.95
CA ALA A 157 14.63 2.72 7.56
C ALA A 157 14.68 3.51 6.23
N ASP A 158 15.76 4.27 6.00
CA ASP A 158 15.95 5.14 4.82
C ASP A 158 15.95 4.38 3.47
N ILE A 159 16.15 3.05 3.48
CA ILE A 159 16.10 2.20 2.27
C ILE A 159 14.77 1.47 2.08
N THR A 160 13.72 1.84 2.83
CA THR A 160 12.38 1.26 2.71
C THR A 160 11.34 2.35 2.42
N ASN A 161 10.16 1.96 1.92
CA ASN A 161 8.98 2.82 1.89
C ASN A 161 8.05 2.54 3.09
N ILE A 162 8.10 1.35 3.71
CA ILE A 162 7.18 0.94 4.79
C ILE A 162 7.65 1.39 6.18
N ILE A 163 8.95 1.36 6.47
CA ILE A 163 9.49 1.74 7.78
C ILE A 163 9.76 3.25 7.79
N ARG A 164 8.86 4.03 8.42
CA ARG A 164 8.95 5.49 8.53
C ARG A 164 9.07 6.00 9.97
N HIS A 165 9.37 5.09 10.91
CA HIS A 165 9.69 5.39 12.30
C HIS A 165 11.05 4.79 12.67
N GLY A 166 11.86 5.56 13.40
CA GLY A 166 13.24 5.20 13.71
C GLY A 166 14.19 5.40 12.52
N ASP A 167 15.50 5.31 12.80
CA ASP A 167 16.55 5.35 11.78
C ASP A 167 16.93 3.93 11.32
N VAL A 168 16.85 2.96 12.24
CA VAL A 168 17.05 1.53 12.00
C VAL A 168 15.91 0.75 12.64
N CYS A 169 15.63 -0.45 12.15
CA CYS A 169 14.60 -1.32 12.70
C CYS A 169 15.19 -2.70 12.97
N ALA A 170 15.09 -3.18 14.21
CA ALA A 170 15.42 -4.55 14.56
C ALA A 170 14.19 -5.44 14.36
N MET A 171 14.38 -6.61 13.75
CA MET A 171 13.31 -7.47 13.25
C MET A 171 13.44 -8.92 13.73
N GLY A 172 14.21 -9.15 14.80
CA GLY A 172 14.46 -10.50 15.33
C GLY A 172 13.40 -11.00 16.30
N GLY A 173 12.48 -10.14 16.73
CA GLY A 173 11.35 -10.50 17.59
C GLY A 173 10.06 -10.71 16.79
N PRO A 174 8.94 -11.03 17.46
CA PRO A 174 7.63 -11.18 16.83
C PRO A 174 7.13 -9.88 16.18
N ASP A 175 7.60 -8.74 16.70
CA ASP A 175 7.24 -7.41 16.23
C ASP A 175 8.46 -6.59 15.83
N PRO A 176 8.29 -5.64 14.89
CA PRO A 176 9.38 -4.79 14.46
C PRO A 176 9.67 -3.73 15.53
N LEU A 177 10.95 -3.57 15.87
CA LEU A 177 11.43 -2.60 16.85
C LEU A 177 12.17 -1.45 16.15
N PRO A 178 11.48 -0.34 15.85
CA PRO A 178 12.13 0.87 15.34
C PRO A 178 13.01 1.52 16.41
N ILE A 179 14.24 1.89 16.04
CA ILE A 179 15.28 2.45 16.90
C ILE A 179 15.74 3.78 16.32
N GLU A 180 15.64 4.83 17.13
CA GLU A 180 16.15 6.17 16.80
C GLU A 180 17.61 6.31 17.29
N VAL A 181 18.54 6.64 16.39
CA VAL A 181 19.98 6.72 16.66
C VAL A 181 20.38 8.17 16.91
N LYS A 182 20.45 8.56 18.19
CA LYS A 182 20.84 9.94 18.57
C LYS A 182 22.34 10.11 18.68
N SER A 183 22.82 11.28 18.25
CA SER A 183 24.24 11.64 18.30
C SER A 183 24.66 12.53 19.47
N SER A 184 23.70 13.15 20.17
CA SER A 184 23.93 14.06 21.31
C SER A 184 22.92 13.82 22.45
N ARG A 185 23.28 14.17 23.69
CA ARG A 185 22.43 14.05 24.91
C ARG A 185 21.41 15.19 25.08
N THR A 186 21.20 16.04 24.08
CA THR A 186 20.42 17.28 24.21
C THR A 186 18.91 17.03 24.16
N LYS A 187 18.18 17.38 25.23
CA LYS A 187 16.72 17.30 25.35
C LYS A 187 16.04 18.48 24.65
N ARG A 188 15.74 18.38 23.35
CA ARG A 188 14.87 19.35 22.65
C ARG A 188 13.46 18.75 22.45
N GLU A 189 12.45 19.58 22.23
CA GLU A 189 11.03 19.19 22.07
C GLU A 189 10.77 18.29 20.85
N ARG A 190 11.44 18.52 19.72
CA ARG A 190 11.29 17.68 18.50
C ARG A 190 11.68 16.20 18.72
N PRO A 191 12.76 15.88 19.45
CA PRO A 191 13.03 14.54 19.96
C PRO A 191 11.87 13.92 20.75
N GLN A 192 11.13 14.70 21.54
CA GLN A 192 10.09 14.18 22.43
C GLN A 192 8.91 13.56 21.67
N ARG A 193 8.45 14.19 20.58
CA ARG A 193 7.35 13.65 19.75
C ARG A 193 7.73 12.38 19.00
N GLN A 194 8.99 12.27 18.55
CA GLN A 194 9.46 11.03 17.93
C GLN A 194 9.52 9.89 18.95
N ILE A 195 10.04 10.18 20.14
CA ILE A 195 10.12 9.22 21.25
C ILE A 195 8.71 8.78 21.68
N SER A 196 7.77 9.71 21.82
CA SER A 196 6.39 9.37 22.20
C SER A 196 5.68 8.52 21.14
N GLN A 197 5.92 8.78 19.85
CA GLN A 197 5.38 7.94 18.77
C GLN A 197 5.97 6.52 18.81
N LEU A 198 7.28 6.39 19.06
CA LEU A 198 7.93 5.08 19.21
C LEU A 198 7.44 4.34 20.46
N GLN A 199 7.25 5.05 21.57
CA GLN A 199 6.67 4.48 22.80
C GLN A 199 5.25 3.98 22.57
N ALA A 200 4.38 4.81 21.97
CA ALA A 200 3.02 4.38 21.64
C ALA A 200 2.98 3.15 20.72
N LEU A 201 3.93 3.01 19.80
CA LEU A 201 4.08 1.80 18.98
C LEU A 201 4.53 0.60 19.79
N ALA A 202 5.56 0.76 20.63
CA ALA A 202 6.05 -0.30 21.49
C ALA A 202 4.96 -0.79 22.47
N ASP A 203 4.23 0.14 23.07
CA ASP A 203 3.12 -0.17 23.98
C ASP A 203 1.98 -0.87 23.23
N PHE A 204 1.66 -0.45 22.01
CA PHE A 204 0.64 -1.10 21.19
C PHE A 204 1.02 -2.53 20.82
N TYR A 205 2.27 -2.76 20.38
CA TYR A 205 2.76 -4.10 20.08
C TYR A 205 2.85 -4.98 21.33
N GLY A 206 3.29 -4.43 22.46
CA GLY A 206 3.46 -5.19 23.72
C GLY A 206 2.16 -5.57 24.41
N ASN A 207 1.07 -4.82 24.19
CA ASN A 207 -0.21 -5.03 24.87
C ASN A 207 -1.34 -5.55 23.96
N ASP A 208 -1.12 -5.64 22.66
CA ASP A 208 -2.14 -5.94 21.63
C ASP A 208 -3.40 -5.05 21.70
N ARG A 209 -3.31 -3.92 22.41
CA ARG A 209 -4.41 -3.00 22.68
C ARG A 209 -3.87 -1.61 22.95
N ALA A 210 -4.64 -0.61 22.53
CA ALA A 210 -4.48 0.76 22.95
C ALA A 210 -5.86 1.43 23.10
N GLU A 211 -6.05 2.19 24.18
CA GLU A 211 -7.29 2.95 24.41
C GLU A 211 -7.51 4.03 23.36
N ASN A 212 -6.43 4.63 22.88
CA ASN A 212 -6.43 5.50 21.72
C ASN A 212 -5.16 5.23 20.92
N PHE A 213 -5.33 4.76 19.68
CA PHE A 213 -4.23 4.55 18.76
C PHE A 213 -4.48 5.34 17.49
N ARG A 214 -3.68 6.38 17.29
CA ARG A 214 -3.72 7.23 16.10
C ARG A 214 -5.05 7.94 15.87
N GLY A 215 -5.71 8.32 16.96
CA GLY A 215 -7.03 8.95 16.93
C GLY A 215 -8.20 7.96 16.88
N ALA A 216 -7.94 6.66 16.73
CA ALA A 216 -8.96 5.64 16.83
C ALA A 216 -9.06 5.13 18.28
N PRO A 217 -10.26 5.16 18.89
CA PRO A 217 -10.46 4.62 20.23
C PRO A 217 -10.46 3.08 20.23
N ASN A 218 -10.04 2.49 21.35
CA ASN A 218 -10.15 1.05 21.64
C ASN A 218 -9.59 0.12 20.54
N VAL A 219 -8.47 0.49 19.93
CA VAL A 219 -7.83 -0.34 18.90
C VAL A 219 -7.22 -1.58 19.54
N ARG A 220 -7.50 -2.73 18.93
CA ARG A 220 -6.95 -4.02 19.32
C ARG A 220 -6.27 -4.68 18.13
N ARG A 221 -5.24 -5.45 18.43
CA ARG A 221 -4.60 -6.35 17.49
C ARG A 221 -5.12 -7.75 17.76
N THR A 222 -5.54 -8.42 16.70
CA THR A 222 -6.04 -9.79 16.78
C THR A 222 -5.25 -10.62 15.79
N GLU A 223 -4.97 -11.85 16.17
CA GLU A 223 -4.47 -12.84 15.24
C GLU A 223 -5.54 -13.15 14.19
N LEU A 224 -5.09 -13.60 13.02
CA LEU A 224 -6.00 -14.12 12.01
C LEU A 224 -6.61 -15.42 12.51
N LEU A 225 -7.88 -15.63 12.20
CA LEU A 225 -8.62 -16.82 12.61
C LEU A 225 -8.58 -17.92 11.55
N VAL A 226 -8.42 -17.51 10.28
CA VAL A 226 -8.36 -18.39 9.11
C VAL A 226 -6.99 -18.27 8.45
N GLU A 227 -6.38 -19.41 8.15
CA GLU A 227 -5.08 -19.47 7.46
C GLU A 227 -5.14 -18.78 6.09
N GLU A 228 -4.20 -17.87 5.82
CA GLU A 228 -4.19 -17.09 4.59
C GLU A 228 -3.97 -17.97 3.34
N ALA A 229 -4.92 -17.90 2.41
CA ALA A 229 -4.76 -18.48 1.07
C ALA A 229 -4.36 -17.40 0.05
N THR A 230 -3.37 -17.71 -0.80
CA THR A 230 -2.85 -16.78 -1.83
C THR A 230 -2.69 -17.45 -3.19
N PHE A 231 -2.77 -16.65 -4.25
CA PHE A 231 -2.65 -17.09 -5.65
C PHE A 231 -1.49 -16.41 -6.38
N GLU A 232 -0.42 -16.06 -5.66
CA GLU A 232 0.80 -15.47 -6.24
C GLU A 232 1.34 -16.31 -7.41
N GLY A 233 1.30 -17.64 -7.28
CA GLY A 233 1.70 -18.57 -8.35
C GLY A 233 0.90 -18.40 -9.64
N VAL A 234 -0.44 -18.33 -9.53
CA VAL A 234 -1.36 -18.15 -10.66
C VAL A 234 -1.13 -16.80 -11.35
N MET A 235 -0.91 -15.73 -10.59
CA MET A 235 -0.56 -14.43 -11.16
C MET A 235 0.76 -14.48 -11.91
N ASN A 236 1.78 -15.12 -11.34
CA ASN A 236 3.08 -15.24 -12.00
C ASN A 236 3.01 -16.05 -13.30
N ASP A 237 2.22 -17.12 -13.31
CA ASP A 237 1.93 -17.88 -14.53
C ASP A 237 1.18 -17.04 -15.57
N CYS A 238 0.15 -16.30 -15.15
CA CYS A 238 -0.60 -15.40 -16.01
C CYS A 238 0.32 -14.38 -16.71
N ILE A 239 1.23 -13.74 -15.97
CA ILE A 239 2.22 -12.81 -16.54
C ILE A 239 3.14 -13.54 -17.53
N ARG A 240 3.67 -14.72 -17.18
CA ARG A 240 4.53 -15.50 -18.10
C ARG A 240 3.81 -15.84 -19.41
N GLN A 241 2.54 -16.25 -19.33
CA GLN A 241 1.73 -16.52 -20.52
C GLN A 241 1.48 -15.26 -21.35
N ALA A 242 1.19 -14.12 -20.72
CA ALA A 242 1.03 -12.85 -21.43
C ALA A 242 2.30 -12.42 -22.15
N MET A 243 3.48 -12.62 -21.55
CA MET A 243 4.76 -12.34 -22.20
C MET A 243 4.96 -13.17 -23.49
N LEU A 244 4.44 -14.41 -23.52
CA LEU A 244 4.52 -15.31 -24.67
C LEU A 244 3.45 -15.07 -25.73
N ASN A 245 2.23 -14.72 -25.32
CA ASN A 245 1.04 -14.68 -26.19
C ASN A 245 0.56 -13.26 -26.51
N GLY A 246 1.05 -12.24 -25.80
CA GLY A 246 0.59 -10.85 -25.86
C GLY A 246 -0.38 -10.52 -24.74
N THR A 247 -1.32 -11.41 -24.46
CA THR A 247 -2.30 -11.28 -23.37
C THR A 247 -2.48 -12.62 -22.68
N ALA A 248 -2.92 -12.62 -21.43
CA ALA A 248 -3.36 -13.80 -20.72
C ALA A 248 -4.39 -13.44 -19.66
N MET A 249 -5.25 -14.40 -19.34
CA MET A 249 -6.24 -14.30 -18.30
C MET A 249 -6.28 -15.61 -17.50
N ALA A 250 -6.46 -15.51 -16.19
CA ALA A 250 -6.64 -16.65 -15.31
C ALA A 250 -7.72 -16.35 -14.26
N GLU A 251 -8.48 -17.37 -13.89
CA GLU A 251 -9.47 -17.33 -12.81
C GLU A 251 -8.98 -18.26 -11.68
N PRO A 252 -8.20 -17.77 -10.71
CA PRO A 252 -7.73 -18.60 -9.58
C PRO A 252 -8.87 -19.19 -8.75
N GLU A 253 -9.97 -18.45 -8.61
CA GLU A 253 -11.21 -18.89 -7.97
C GLU A 253 -12.39 -18.11 -8.55
N THR A 254 -13.60 -18.62 -8.36
CA THR A 254 -14.82 -17.93 -8.78
C THR A 254 -14.88 -16.53 -8.20
N GLY A 255 -15.15 -15.55 -9.05
CA GLY A 255 -15.25 -14.16 -8.62
C GLY A 255 -13.92 -13.40 -8.59
N LEU A 256 -12.79 -14.02 -8.98
CA LEU A 256 -11.49 -13.38 -9.03
C LEU A 256 -10.78 -13.69 -10.35
N TRP A 257 -10.42 -12.67 -11.13
CA TRP A 257 -9.68 -12.83 -12.38
C TRP A 257 -8.40 -12.01 -12.39
N TYR A 258 -7.35 -12.59 -12.95
CA TYR A 258 -6.08 -11.94 -13.24
C TYR A 258 -5.95 -11.79 -14.76
N VAL A 259 -5.66 -10.56 -15.20
CA VAL A 259 -5.44 -10.24 -16.61
C VAL A 259 -4.06 -9.62 -16.74
N ALA A 260 -3.24 -10.13 -17.65
CA ALA A 260 -1.92 -9.61 -17.93
C ALA A 260 -1.77 -9.26 -19.42
N VAL A 261 -1.12 -8.13 -19.71
CA VAL A 261 -0.95 -7.61 -21.07
C VAL A 261 0.50 -7.22 -21.30
N HIS A 262 1.15 -7.84 -22.29
CA HIS A 262 2.50 -7.49 -22.71
C HIS A 262 2.46 -6.27 -23.64
N VAL A 263 2.90 -5.12 -23.12
CA VAL A 263 2.79 -3.80 -23.77
C VAL A 263 3.47 -3.77 -25.14
N ALA A 264 4.62 -4.43 -25.31
CA ALA A 264 5.35 -4.39 -26.58
C ALA A 264 4.65 -5.16 -27.71
N ARG A 265 3.63 -5.97 -27.41
CA ARG A 265 2.81 -6.66 -28.40
C ARG A 265 1.51 -5.93 -28.73
N LEU A 266 1.24 -4.80 -28.08
CA LEU A 266 0.15 -3.92 -28.48
C LEU A 266 0.58 -3.17 -29.75
N GLU A 267 -0.30 -3.16 -30.76
CA GLU A 267 -0.10 -2.31 -31.94
C GLU A 267 -0.15 -0.83 -31.50
N PRO A 268 0.83 0.01 -31.92
CA PRO A 268 0.83 1.42 -31.56
C PRO A 268 -0.48 2.10 -31.97
N GLY A 269 -1.13 2.79 -31.04
CA GLY A 269 -2.42 3.46 -31.25
C GLY A 269 -3.65 2.56 -31.06
N ARG A 270 -3.48 1.28 -30.71
CA ARG A 270 -4.59 0.35 -30.37
C ARG A 270 -4.59 -0.08 -28.90
N GLU A 271 -3.73 0.51 -28.07
CA GLU A 271 -3.58 0.12 -26.67
C GLU A 271 -4.91 0.20 -25.93
N THR A 272 -5.64 1.31 -26.08
CA THR A 272 -6.96 1.50 -25.46
C THR A 272 -7.96 0.48 -25.98
N ALA A 273 -8.02 0.22 -27.29
CA ALA A 273 -8.99 -0.70 -27.87
C ALA A 273 -8.78 -2.16 -27.40
N VAL A 274 -7.52 -2.60 -27.27
CA VAL A 274 -7.22 -3.95 -26.75
C VAL A 274 -7.57 -4.05 -25.26
N LEU A 275 -7.27 -3.02 -24.48
CA LEU A 275 -7.64 -2.98 -23.07
C LEU A 275 -9.16 -2.96 -22.89
N ASP A 276 -9.87 -2.18 -23.70
CA ASP A 276 -11.32 -2.14 -23.71
C ASP A 276 -11.88 -3.52 -24.07
N GLU A 277 -11.42 -4.16 -25.15
CA GLU A 277 -11.90 -5.50 -25.53
C GLU A 277 -11.68 -6.56 -24.42
N LEU A 278 -10.51 -6.52 -23.77
CA LEU A 278 -10.18 -7.46 -22.69
C LEU A 278 -10.96 -7.20 -21.40
N LEU A 279 -11.24 -5.94 -21.09
CA LEU A 279 -11.86 -5.54 -19.83
C LEU A 279 -13.37 -5.34 -19.94
N LEU A 280 -13.91 -5.14 -21.15
CA LEU A 280 -15.33 -4.95 -21.43
C LEU A 280 -16.21 -6.05 -20.84
N PRO A 281 -15.84 -7.35 -20.86
CA PRO A 281 -16.63 -8.40 -20.20
C PRO A 281 -16.79 -8.20 -18.68
N PHE A 282 -15.92 -7.39 -18.08
CA PHE A 282 -15.92 -7.08 -16.65
C PHE A 282 -16.49 -5.69 -16.34
N LEU A 283 -16.83 -4.89 -17.35
CA LEU A 283 -17.48 -3.60 -17.15
C LEU A 283 -18.96 -3.85 -16.88
N GLY A 284 -19.35 -3.78 -15.60
CA GLY A 284 -20.73 -3.99 -15.17
C GLY A 284 -20.92 -3.80 -13.67
N LYS A 285 -22.18 -3.76 -13.24
CA LYS A 285 -22.59 -3.63 -11.83
C LYS A 285 -21.90 -4.72 -10.99
N GLY A 286 -21.30 -4.33 -9.87
CA GLY A 286 -20.70 -5.29 -8.92
C GLY A 286 -19.30 -5.80 -9.29
N ARG A 287 -18.64 -5.25 -10.31
CA ARG A 287 -17.27 -5.60 -10.68
C ARG A 287 -16.29 -4.50 -10.30
N LEU A 288 -15.24 -4.86 -9.57
CA LEU A 288 -14.12 -3.97 -9.27
C LEU A 288 -12.92 -4.36 -10.13
N VAL A 289 -12.44 -3.44 -10.97
CA VAL A 289 -11.21 -3.60 -11.75
C VAL A 289 -10.10 -2.77 -11.11
N VAL A 290 -9.07 -3.44 -10.61
CA VAL A 290 -7.89 -2.79 -10.04
C VAL A 290 -6.72 -2.97 -11.00
N HIS A 291 -5.97 -1.90 -11.26
CA HIS A 291 -4.71 -1.94 -12.00
C HIS A 291 -3.54 -1.70 -11.04
N PRO A 292 -2.94 -2.76 -10.45
CA PRO A 292 -1.74 -2.60 -9.65
C PRO A 292 -0.59 -2.05 -10.51
N THR A 293 0.06 -0.99 -10.03
CA THR A 293 1.21 -0.35 -10.71
C THR A 293 2.43 -0.37 -9.79
N PRO A 294 3.67 -0.35 -10.33
CA PRO A 294 4.89 -0.30 -9.53
C PRO A 294 5.13 1.12 -8.96
N ASP A 295 4.08 1.73 -8.41
CA ASP A 295 3.99 3.12 -8.00
C ASP A 295 3.58 3.18 -6.51
N SER A 296 3.37 4.39 -5.96
CA SER A 296 3.05 4.57 -4.53
C SER A 296 1.71 3.99 -4.08
N THR A 297 0.90 3.45 -4.99
CA THR A 297 -0.38 2.77 -4.68
C THR A 297 -0.18 1.45 -3.92
N TRP A 298 0.99 0.81 -4.05
CA TRP A 298 1.31 -0.49 -3.41
C TRP A 298 1.87 -0.38 -1.97
N TRP A 299 2.16 0.82 -1.48
CA TRP A 299 3.03 1.12 -0.32
C TRP A 299 2.73 0.50 1.07
N HIS A 300 1.58 -0.15 1.31
CA HIS A 300 1.26 -0.84 2.59
C HIS A 300 0.85 -2.31 2.41
N MET A 301 0.99 -2.80 1.19
CA MET A 301 0.72 -4.18 0.79
C MET A 301 2.02 -5.00 0.82
N LEU A 302 1.91 -6.32 0.74
CA LEU A 302 3.05 -7.20 0.51
C LEU A 302 3.71 -6.76 -0.80
N PRO A 303 4.99 -6.34 -0.82
CA PRO A 303 5.54 -5.66 -1.97
C PRO A 303 5.64 -6.60 -3.17
N PHE A 304 5.42 -6.07 -4.39
CA PHE A 304 5.50 -6.85 -5.63
C PHE A 304 6.87 -7.53 -5.84
N THR A 305 7.92 -7.06 -5.17
CA THR A 305 9.25 -7.68 -5.17
C THR A 305 9.26 -9.05 -4.47
N LEU A 306 8.25 -9.34 -3.64
CA LEU A 306 8.02 -10.64 -3.01
C LEU A 306 6.92 -11.44 -3.73
N THR A 307 5.82 -10.80 -4.15
CA THR A 307 4.70 -11.52 -4.78
C THR A 307 4.97 -11.91 -6.23
N LEU A 308 5.89 -11.23 -6.92
CA LEU A 308 6.30 -11.59 -8.28
C LEU A 308 7.65 -12.30 -8.30
N ASP A 309 7.84 -13.21 -9.25
CA ASP A 309 9.13 -13.82 -9.54
C ASP A 309 10.11 -12.78 -10.14
N THR A 310 11.40 -13.14 -10.27
CA THR A 310 12.41 -12.20 -10.78
C THR A 310 12.13 -11.69 -12.19
N GLY A 311 11.63 -12.54 -13.10
CA GLY A 311 11.34 -12.14 -14.47
C GLY A 311 10.15 -11.18 -14.51
N ASN A 312 9.08 -11.53 -13.82
CA ASN A 312 7.84 -10.76 -13.72
C ASN A 312 8.04 -9.44 -12.97
N THR A 313 8.85 -9.43 -11.90
CA THR A 313 9.26 -8.20 -11.19
C THR A 313 9.93 -7.22 -12.15
N LEU A 314 10.84 -7.71 -13.00
CA LEU A 314 11.52 -6.86 -13.96
C LEU A 314 10.57 -6.33 -15.03
N ALA A 315 9.76 -7.21 -15.63
CA ALA A 315 8.77 -6.81 -16.63
C ALA A 315 7.81 -5.75 -16.07
N PHE A 316 7.34 -5.94 -14.83
CA PHE A 316 6.44 -5.02 -14.15
C PHE A 316 7.10 -3.65 -13.87
N ILE A 317 8.31 -3.64 -13.30
CA ILE A 317 9.09 -2.39 -13.07
C ILE A 317 9.34 -1.63 -14.38
N GLN A 318 9.65 -2.37 -15.45
CA GLN A 318 9.95 -1.79 -16.76
C GLN A 318 8.71 -1.34 -17.53
N ARG A 319 7.51 -1.58 -16.98
CA ARG A 319 6.20 -1.42 -17.64
C ARG A 319 6.13 -2.15 -18.97
N GLU A 320 6.73 -3.34 -19.03
CA GLU A 320 6.60 -4.28 -20.14
C GLU A 320 5.32 -5.09 -20.01
N VAL A 321 4.83 -5.30 -18.78
CA VAL A 321 3.53 -5.93 -18.53
C VAL A 321 2.63 -4.97 -17.75
N LEU A 322 1.35 -4.91 -18.15
CA LEU A 322 0.25 -4.36 -17.35
C LEU A 322 -0.50 -5.51 -16.70
N ILE A 323 -0.90 -5.34 -15.45
CA ILE A 323 -1.66 -6.32 -14.68
C ILE A 323 -2.98 -5.68 -14.26
N PHE A 324 -4.08 -6.39 -14.43
CA PHE A 324 -5.39 -6.04 -13.89
C PHE A 324 -5.89 -7.19 -13.03
N VAL A 325 -6.49 -6.86 -11.90
CA VAL A 325 -7.19 -7.81 -11.05
C VAL A 325 -8.64 -7.40 -11.00
N VAL A 326 -9.51 -8.32 -11.41
CA VAL A 326 -10.95 -8.12 -11.41
C VAL A 326 -11.55 -8.91 -10.27
N VAL A 327 -12.38 -8.26 -9.46
CA VAL A 327 -13.12 -8.88 -8.36
C VAL A 327 -14.62 -8.74 -8.61
N ASP A 328 -15.35 -9.85 -8.56
CA ASP A 328 -16.80 -9.87 -8.49
C ASP A 328 -17.24 -9.68 -7.04
N VAL A 329 -17.69 -8.46 -6.74
CA VAL A 329 -18.14 -8.07 -5.41
C VAL A 329 -19.51 -8.68 -5.10
N MET A 330 -20.34 -8.96 -6.11
CA MET A 330 -21.60 -9.67 -5.88
C MET A 330 -21.34 -11.13 -5.48
N HIS A 331 -20.32 -11.76 -6.08
CA HIS A 331 -19.86 -13.06 -5.62
C HIS A 331 -19.31 -13.01 -4.18
N ALA A 332 -18.54 -11.98 -3.82
CA ALA A 332 -18.08 -11.79 -2.45
C ALA A 332 -19.25 -11.68 -1.45
N LYS A 333 -20.32 -10.94 -1.79
CA LYS A 333 -21.54 -10.84 -0.97
C LYS A 333 -22.26 -12.19 -0.83
N GLU A 334 -22.30 -12.98 -1.90
CA GLU A 334 -22.86 -14.33 -1.86
C GLU A 334 -22.04 -15.25 -0.94
N LEU A 335 -20.71 -15.15 -0.96
CA LEU A 335 -19.85 -15.87 -0.03
C LEU A 335 -20.09 -15.44 1.43
N PHE A 336 -20.26 -14.14 1.70
CA PHE A 336 -20.62 -13.66 3.05
C PHE A 336 -21.95 -14.26 3.51
N ARG A 337 -22.96 -14.30 2.62
CA ARG A 337 -24.26 -14.92 2.89
C ARG A 337 -24.13 -16.40 3.20
N GLN A 338 -23.27 -17.12 2.47
CA GLN A 338 -22.98 -18.53 2.73
C GLN A 338 -22.25 -18.75 4.07
N ALA A 339 -21.44 -17.78 4.50
CA ALA A 339 -20.82 -17.76 5.81
C ALA A 339 -21.77 -17.32 6.95
N GLY A 340 -23.05 -17.08 6.65
CA GLY A 340 -24.07 -16.74 7.65
C GLY A 340 -24.06 -15.28 8.12
N VAL A 341 -23.45 -14.38 7.35
CA VAL A 341 -23.42 -12.94 7.64
C VAL A 341 -23.92 -12.12 6.45
N HIS A 342 -24.40 -10.91 6.71
CA HIS A 342 -24.81 -9.95 5.69
C HIS A 342 -23.67 -8.96 5.39
N ALA A 343 -23.51 -8.58 4.12
CA ALA A 343 -22.50 -7.62 3.71
C ALA A 343 -23.07 -6.56 2.74
N VAL A 344 -22.82 -5.29 3.04
CA VAL A 344 -23.09 -4.15 2.15
C VAL A 344 -21.78 -3.62 1.61
N ALA A 345 -21.65 -3.51 0.29
CA ALA A 345 -20.48 -2.91 -0.34
C ALA A 345 -20.55 -1.38 -0.27
N LEU A 346 -19.52 -0.73 0.26
CA LEU A 346 -19.47 0.72 0.50
C LEU A 346 -18.56 1.45 -0.49
N PHE A 347 -17.32 1.00 -0.62
CA PHE A 347 -16.28 1.56 -1.49
C PHE A 347 -16.23 3.11 -1.51
N ASP A 348 -16.22 3.73 -0.32
CA ASP A 348 -16.29 5.19 -0.13
C ASP A 348 -14.93 5.90 -0.01
N GLY A 349 -13.84 5.20 -0.34
CA GLY A 349 -12.45 5.59 -0.15
C GLY A 349 -11.87 5.24 1.23
N THR A 350 -12.70 4.76 2.16
CA THR A 350 -12.30 4.35 3.51
C THR A 350 -12.70 2.91 3.81
N TRP A 351 -13.96 2.56 3.57
CA TRP A 351 -14.57 1.27 3.90
C TRP A 351 -14.97 0.52 2.63
N ALA A 352 -14.59 -0.76 2.55
CA ALA A 352 -15.01 -1.65 1.48
C ALA A 352 -16.38 -2.28 1.77
N PHE A 353 -16.57 -2.79 3.00
CA PHE A 353 -17.79 -3.47 3.41
C PHE A 353 -18.27 -3.04 4.79
N GLN A 354 -19.58 -3.02 4.99
CA GLN A 354 -20.21 -3.16 6.29
C GLN A 354 -20.72 -4.59 6.43
N ILE A 355 -20.30 -5.30 7.47
CA ILE A 355 -20.65 -6.69 7.72
C ILE A 355 -21.48 -6.75 9.01
N SER A 356 -22.63 -7.42 8.97
CA SER A 356 -23.51 -7.60 10.12
C SER A 356 -24.02 -9.03 10.24
N GLN A 357 -24.39 -9.41 11.45
CA GLN A 357 -25.04 -10.70 11.72
C GLN A 357 -26.48 -10.71 11.17
N ASP A 358 -27.18 -9.60 11.35
CA ASP A 358 -28.52 -9.34 10.82
C ASP A 358 -28.50 -8.01 10.04
N ALA A 359 -29.19 -7.95 8.90
CA ALA A 359 -29.27 -6.76 8.07
C ALA A 359 -30.19 -5.68 8.67
N GLU A 360 -31.19 -6.09 9.46
CA GLU A 360 -32.19 -5.22 10.08
C GLU A 360 -31.86 -4.94 11.56
N ASP A 361 -31.12 -5.84 12.23
CA ASP A 361 -30.72 -5.70 13.63
C ASP A 361 -29.20 -5.67 13.86
N PHE A 362 -28.65 -4.47 13.88
CA PHE A 362 -27.23 -4.26 14.18
C PHE A 362 -26.84 -4.49 15.64
N SER A 363 -27.81 -4.62 16.56
CA SER A 363 -27.49 -4.98 17.95
C SER A 363 -26.93 -6.40 18.06
N ALA A 364 -27.24 -7.26 17.08
CA ALA A 364 -26.67 -8.60 16.92
C ALA A 364 -25.20 -8.61 16.45
N GLY A 365 -24.63 -7.46 16.09
CA GLY A 365 -23.23 -7.31 15.69
C GLY A 365 -23.07 -6.70 14.31
N VAL A 366 -22.25 -5.65 14.23
CA VAL A 366 -21.89 -4.99 12.98
C VAL A 366 -20.50 -4.38 13.06
N PHE A 367 -19.74 -4.43 11.96
CA PHE A 367 -18.48 -3.71 11.81
C PHE A 367 -18.22 -3.34 10.35
N ARG A 368 -17.24 -2.46 10.11
CA ARG A 368 -16.79 -2.09 8.78
C ARG A 368 -15.37 -2.59 8.51
N VAL A 369 -15.15 -3.03 7.29
CA VAL A 369 -13.85 -3.48 6.79
C VAL A 369 -13.24 -2.40 5.93
N SER A 370 -12.02 -1.97 6.24
CA SER A 370 -11.34 -0.92 5.47
C SER A 370 -11.05 -1.35 4.04
N GLU A 371 -11.09 -0.43 3.08
CA GLU A 371 -10.67 -0.70 1.69
C GLU A 371 -9.22 -1.14 1.60
N GLN A 372 -8.35 -0.61 2.46
CA GLN A 372 -6.95 -1.03 2.53
C GLN A 372 -6.80 -2.51 2.88
N HIS A 373 -7.72 -3.08 3.67
CA HIS A 373 -7.70 -4.51 3.95
C HIS A 373 -8.17 -5.30 2.72
N PHE A 374 -9.28 -4.89 2.10
CA PHE A 374 -9.82 -5.55 0.91
C PHE A 374 -8.88 -5.51 -0.30
N LEU A 375 -8.17 -4.40 -0.52
CA LEU A 375 -7.21 -4.24 -1.62
C LEU A 375 -6.02 -5.22 -1.54
N ARG A 376 -5.84 -5.95 -0.43
CA ARG A 376 -4.90 -7.07 -0.38
C ARG A 376 -5.31 -8.23 -1.29
N VAL A 377 -6.60 -8.44 -1.56
CA VAL A 377 -7.07 -9.40 -2.58
C VAL A 377 -6.43 -9.10 -3.94
N THR A 378 -6.22 -7.82 -4.27
CA THR A 378 -5.72 -7.39 -5.58
C THR A 378 -4.21 -7.15 -5.64
N HIS A 379 -3.56 -6.84 -4.51
CA HIS A 379 -2.12 -6.55 -4.44
C HIS A 379 -1.30 -7.68 -3.83
N ASP A 380 -1.81 -8.34 -2.78
CA ASP A 380 -1.16 -9.50 -2.16
C ASP A 380 -1.62 -10.81 -2.83
N PHE A 381 -2.55 -10.73 -3.80
CA PHE A 381 -3.16 -11.88 -4.47
C PHE A 381 -3.82 -12.86 -3.49
N LEU A 382 -4.44 -12.32 -2.42
CA LEU A 382 -5.19 -13.13 -1.46
C LEU A 382 -6.45 -13.71 -2.08
N SER A 383 -6.88 -14.86 -1.57
CA SER A 383 -8.18 -15.41 -1.90
C SER A 383 -9.30 -14.50 -1.40
N LEU A 384 -10.27 -14.26 -2.29
CA LEU A 384 -11.54 -13.63 -2.00
C LEU A 384 -12.35 -14.46 -1.00
N ARG A 385 -12.36 -15.80 -1.14
CA ARG A 385 -12.99 -16.69 -0.17
C ARG A 385 -12.36 -16.58 1.20
N TRP A 386 -11.02 -16.63 1.28
CA TRP A 386 -10.32 -16.43 2.56
C TRP A 386 -10.68 -15.07 3.19
N PHE A 387 -10.70 -14.00 2.41
CA PHE A 387 -11.05 -12.66 2.91
C PHE A 387 -12.44 -12.66 3.55
N VAL A 388 -13.42 -13.31 2.90
CA VAL A 388 -14.78 -13.45 3.43
C VAL A 388 -14.80 -14.27 4.72
N GLU A 389 -14.19 -15.45 4.71
CA GLU A 389 -14.19 -16.39 5.84
C GLU A 389 -13.52 -15.77 7.07
N GLU A 390 -12.38 -15.09 6.91
CA GLU A 390 -11.68 -14.39 7.99
C GLU A 390 -12.56 -13.29 8.62
N ASN A 391 -13.21 -12.47 7.80
CA ASN A 391 -14.03 -11.37 8.31
C ASN A 391 -15.35 -11.86 8.94
N ALA A 392 -15.93 -12.96 8.43
CA ALA A 392 -17.08 -13.60 9.05
C ALA A 392 -16.71 -14.25 10.40
N ALA A 393 -15.60 -15.00 10.45
CA ALA A 393 -15.08 -15.60 11.67
C ALA A 393 -14.75 -14.53 12.72
N PHE A 394 -14.17 -13.40 12.29
CA PHE A 394 -13.86 -12.29 13.18
C PHE A 394 -15.11 -11.70 13.85
N LEU A 395 -16.22 -11.56 13.11
CA LEU A 395 -17.49 -11.10 13.69
C LEU A 395 -17.99 -12.08 14.75
N SER A 396 -18.06 -13.37 14.43
CA SER A 396 -18.52 -14.40 15.37
C SER A 396 -17.66 -14.46 16.63
N ALA A 397 -16.33 -14.49 16.48
CA ALA A 397 -15.40 -14.52 17.61
C ALA A 397 -15.46 -13.25 18.46
N SER A 398 -15.70 -12.09 17.84
CA SER A 398 -15.89 -10.84 18.57
C SER A 398 -17.17 -10.89 19.41
N LEU A 399 -18.28 -11.35 18.84
CA LEU A 399 -19.56 -11.48 19.56
C LEU A 399 -19.45 -12.42 20.76
N GLU A 400 -18.85 -13.59 20.59
CA GLU A 400 -18.62 -14.54 21.71
C GLU A 400 -17.78 -13.92 22.83
N LYS A 401 -16.75 -13.14 22.48
CA LYS A 401 -15.84 -12.54 23.45
C LYS A 401 -16.46 -11.37 24.23
N PHE A 402 -17.35 -10.60 23.60
CA PHE A 402 -17.99 -9.45 24.23
C PHE A 402 -19.32 -9.80 24.91
N PHE A 403 -19.97 -10.89 24.48
CA PHE A 403 -21.25 -11.37 25.03
C PHE A 403 -21.23 -12.89 25.28
N PRO A 404 -20.34 -13.39 26.16
CA PRO A 404 -20.36 -14.79 26.54
C PRO A 404 -21.61 -15.04 27.38
N HIS A 405 -22.62 -15.70 26.80
CA HIS A 405 -23.91 -16.03 27.43
C HIS A 405 -24.92 -14.87 27.53
N ALA A 406 -25.46 -14.42 26.39
CA ALA A 406 -26.78 -13.81 26.42
C ALA A 406 -27.81 -14.89 26.81
N GLU A 407 -28.44 -14.76 27.98
CA GLU A 407 -29.64 -15.55 28.27
C GLU A 407 -30.74 -15.14 27.26
N PRO A 408 -31.52 -16.10 26.70
CA PRO A 408 -32.60 -15.77 25.78
C PRO A 408 -33.61 -14.85 26.49
N GLY A 409 -33.72 -13.59 26.03
CA GLY A 409 -34.72 -12.63 26.53
C GLY A 409 -34.22 -11.29 27.09
N ILE A 410 -32.90 -11.04 27.14
CA ILE A 410 -32.34 -9.71 27.52
C ILE A 410 -31.73 -8.97 26.29
N GLU A 411 -31.92 -9.54 25.10
CA GLU A 411 -31.02 -9.38 23.96
C GLU A 411 -31.01 -7.99 23.26
N GLY A 412 -32.04 -7.15 23.39
CA GLY A 412 -32.15 -5.94 22.54
C GLY A 412 -31.56 -4.64 23.09
N GLU A 413 -31.68 -4.36 24.39
CA GLU A 413 -31.45 -3.00 24.92
C GLU A 413 -30.04 -2.75 25.47
N VAL A 414 -29.33 -3.81 25.90
CA VAL A 414 -28.04 -3.66 26.57
C VAL A 414 -26.87 -3.77 25.58
N ALA A 415 -26.97 -4.59 24.53
CA ALA A 415 -25.88 -4.80 23.58
C ALA A 415 -25.61 -3.58 22.67
N GLY A 416 -26.65 -2.88 22.23
CA GLY A 416 -26.54 -1.70 21.36
C GLY A 416 -26.11 -0.42 22.07
N ARG A 417 -26.29 -0.31 23.40
CA ARG A 417 -26.04 0.92 24.16
C ARG A 417 -24.56 1.22 24.44
N PHE A 418 -23.66 0.24 24.27
CA PHE A 418 -22.27 0.37 24.74
C PHE A 418 -21.22 0.73 23.68
N MET A 419 -21.56 0.84 22.39
CA MET A 419 -20.53 1.09 21.37
C MET A 419 -20.81 2.21 20.36
N PHE A 420 -22.06 2.58 20.10
CA PHE A 420 -22.39 3.60 19.10
C PHE A 420 -23.48 4.54 19.64
N ASP A 421 -23.36 5.84 19.36
CA ASP A 421 -24.46 6.77 19.64
C ASP A 421 -25.59 6.62 18.59
N GLU A 422 -26.77 7.19 18.87
CA GLU A 422 -27.93 7.10 17.98
C GLU A 422 -27.64 7.68 16.57
N ALA A 423 -26.79 8.71 16.49
CA ALA A 423 -26.44 9.33 15.21
C ALA A 423 -25.58 8.40 14.35
N GLN A 424 -24.61 7.72 14.97
CA GLN A 424 -23.78 6.72 14.32
C GLN A 424 -24.61 5.50 13.89
N MET A 425 -25.54 5.03 14.73
CA MET A 425 -26.43 3.94 14.34
C MET A 425 -27.37 4.32 13.19
N ALA A 426 -27.86 5.57 13.17
CA ALA A 426 -28.65 6.08 12.05
C ALA A 426 -27.82 6.13 10.76
N GLU A 427 -26.56 6.60 10.82
CA GLU A 427 -25.64 6.59 9.69
C GLU A 427 -25.41 5.17 9.16
N TRP A 428 -25.15 4.21 10.05
CA TRP A 428 -24.87 2.84 9.65
C TRP A 428 -26.08 2.16 9.02
N ARG A 429 -27.31 2.48 9.47
CA ARG A 429 -28.56 1.94 8.90
C ARG A 429 -28.92 2.58 7.55
N SER A 430 -28.43 3.80 7.31
CA SER A 430 -28.69 4.53 6.08
C SER A 430 -27.83 4.09 4.91
N VAL A 431 -26.75 3.34 5.16
CA VAL A 431 -25.85 2.92 4.08
C VAL A 431 -26.58 2.01 3.10
N ARG A 432 -26.28 2.24 1.83
CA ARG A 432 -26.73 1.43 0.70
C ARG A 432 -25.53 0.99 -0.09
N ASP A 433 -25.72 -0.12 -0.79
CA ASP A 433 -24.72 -0.67 -1.69
C ASP A 433 -24.27 0.40 -2.68
N VAL A 434 -22.96 0.50 -2.92
CA VAL A 434 -22.39 1.50 -3.82
C VAL A 434 -23.03 1.45 -5.21
N TRP A 435 -23.42 0.27 -5.66
CA TRP A 435 -24.05 0.10 -6.97
C TRP A 435 -25.56 0.37 -6.98
N ASP A 436 -26.22 0.50 -5.82
CA ASP A 436 -27.63 0.89 -5.76
C ASP A 436 -27.82 2.41 -5.76
N ARG A 437 -26.71 3.17 -5.62
CA ARG A 437 -26.72 4.64 -5.67
C ARG A 437 -26.77 5.21 -7.09
N GLU A 438 -26.34 4.45 -8.10
CA GLU A 438 -26.29 4.92 -9.49
C GLU A 438 -27.68 5.05 -10.15
N ASP A 439 -28.70 4.40 -9.58
CA ASP A 439 -30.09 4.53 -10.04
C ASP A 439 -30.80 5.80 -9.49
N GLU A 440 -30.20 6.47 -8.51
CA GLU A 440 -30.72 7.70 -7.87
C GLU A 440 -29.82 8.91 -8.20
N ALA A 441 -30.05 9.50 -9.38
CA ALA A 441 -29.71 10.87 -9.82
C ALA A 441 -28.70 11.02 -10.99
N MET A 442 -29.25 11.27 -12.17
CA MET A 442 -28.90 12.46 -12.96
C MET A 442 -30.16 13.33 -13.02
N PRO A 443 -30.24 14.48 -12.32
CA PRO A 443 -31.26 15.46 -12.63
C PRO A 443 -31.01 15.92 -14.06
N SER A 444 -32.00 15.76 -14.93
CA SER A 444 -31.99 16.34 -16.26
C SER A 444 -31.71 17.84 -16.15
N GLU A 445 -30.68 18.32 -16.85
CA GLU A 445 -30.44 19.76 -17.07
C GLU A 445 -31.55 20.34 -17.96
N GLU A 446 -32.77 20.39 -17.46
CA GLU A 446 -33.88 21.18 -18.00
C GLU A 446 -34.66 21.74 -16.83
N ASP A 447 -34.12 22.77 -16.17
CA ASP A 447 -34.86 24.04 -15.99
C ASP A 447 -34.01 25.07 -15.25
N GLY A 448 -34.17 26.35 -15.62
CA GLY A 448 -33.71 27.46 -14.79
C GLY A 448 -32.66 28.38 -15.41
N ARG A 449 -32.88 28.85 -16.65
CA ARG A 449 -32.28 30.12 -17.10
C ARG A 449 -32.93 31.30 -16.34
N GLY A 450 -32.53 31.49 -15.09
CA GLY A 450 -32.75 32.72 -14.32
C GLY A 450 -31.57 33.65 -14.48
N ARG A 451 -31.69 34.69 -15.31
CA ARG A 451 -30.72 35.80 -15.38
C ARG A 451 -30.60 36.49 -14.01
N PRO A 452 -29.40 36.84 -13.53
CA PRO A 452 -29.24 37.92 -12.57
C PRO A 452 -28.97 39.22 -13.31
N GLY A 453 -29.85 40.20 -13.09
CA GLY A 453 -29.70 41.57 -13.54
C GLY A 453 -28.55 42.31 -12.85
N THR A 454 -28.05 43.28 -13.59
CA THR A 454 -27.28 44.45 -13.18
C THR A 454 -27.68 45.02 -11.81
N THR A 455 -26.71 45.35 -10.94
CA THR A 455 -26.53 46.73 -10.44
C THR A 455 -25.26 46.93 -9.60
N ARG A 456 -24.52 47.97 -10.01
CA ARG A 456 -23.48 48.80 -9.36
C ARG A 456 -22.16 48.18 -8.94
#